data_AF-A0A7S4PN31-F1
#
_entry.id   AF-A0A7S4PN31-F1
#
_cell.length_a   1.000
_cell.length_b   1.000
_cell.length_c   1.000
_cell.angle_alpha   90.00
_cell.angle_beta   90.00
_cell.angle_gamma   90.00
#
_symmetry.space_group_name_H-M   'P 1'
#
loop_
_entity.id
_entity.type
_entity.pdbx_description
1 polymer ?
#
loop_
_entity_poly.entity_id
_entity_poly.type
_entity_poly.pdbx_seq_one_letter_code
_entity_poly.pdbx_strand_id
1 'polypeptide(L)'
;MNAHEKFGVTDIPFAEPSWYFGNPTPYYNENHVAWRAKVREWVSKEIKPYAHTWDEAHEAPIAELRKKAANAGLLCPYAPVEMGGTPPKGGWDAFMNLIWLDELSNGGAGGAVVCTFFITQMSLPHTLIFGSEDLKKRVAEPVIRGDAGICITLTEPQGGSDLAQLTTTAVLSDDGSHYIVNGAKKFITGGSTATFFSTLVRTSGSAHQGLSLLIIEADLPGVTVRKLDATGWWSGNTTLVTFDDVKVRADNLIGQEGMGFMMMATVMNGERLIGIVGASRAARACLAEAIKYARQRKTFGKRLIDHQVIRHKIIHMARKVEAVQAFLEQISFQIQNGASVKEIGTLAALGKVEATQALEFCAREASQILGGNSFVRGGKGEIVERIAREVRVQVVGGGSEEVLIDLAARMSKL
;
A
#
# COMPACT_ATOMS: atom_id res chain seq x y z
N MET A 1 0.96 -2.44 -29.51
CA MET A 1 1.51 -3.55 -28.69
C MET A 1 0.37 -4.49 -28.42
N ASN A 2 0.49 -5.74 -28.87
CA ASN A 2 -0.49 -6.79 -28.58
C ASN A 2 -0.44 -7.14 -27.07
N ALA A 3 -1.58 -7.47 -26.46
CA ALA A 3 -1.67 -7.99 -25.08
C ALA A 3 -0.75 -9.18 -24.78
N HIS A 4 -0.31 -9.88 -25.83
CA HIS A 4 0.52 -11.08 -25.74
C HIS A 4 2.02 -10.83 -25.97
N GLU A 5 2.48 -9.58 -26.09
CA GLU A 5 3.91 -9.30 -26.18
C GLU A 5 4.62 -9.52 -24.84
N LYS A 6 5.74 -10.24 -24.91
CA LYS A 6 6.61 -10.53 -23.75
C LYS A 6 7.15 -9.23 -23.14
N PHE A 7 7.15 -9.13 -21.81
CA PHE A 7 7.55 -7.92 -21.09
C PHE A 7 8.23 -8.22 -19.75
N GLY A 8 9.18 -7.37 -19.34
CA GLY A 8 9.90 -7.52 -18.08
C GLY A 8 11.00 -8.58 -18.11
N VAL A 9 11.29 -9.19 -16.97
CA VAL A 9 12.43 -10.11 -16.79
C VAL A 9 12.06 -11.54 -17.23
N THR A 10 11.85 -11.72 -18.53
CA THR A 10 11.24 -12.93 -19.09
C THR A 10 12.14 -14.16 -19.15
N ASP A 11 13.44 -14.03 -18.88
CA ASP A 11 14.38 -15.15 -18.77
C ASP A 11 14.30 -15.88 -17.42
N ILE A 12 13.60 -15.30 -16.45
CA ILE A 12 13.38 -15.87 -15.13
C ILE A 12 11.93 -16.31 -14.99
N PRO A 13 11.66 -17.62 -14.87
CA PRO A 13 10.29 -18.10 -14.76
C PRO A 13 9.65 -17.55 -13.49
N PHE A 14 8.38 -17.16 -13.58
CA PHE A 14 7.55 -16.65 -12.48
C PHE A 14 7.99 -15.31 -11.86
N ALA A 15 9.02 -14.65 -12.42
CA ALA A 15 9.45 -13.32 -11.97
C ALA A 15 8.42 -12.21 -12.27
N GLU A 16 7.54 -12.46 -13.23
CA GLU A 16 6.44 -11.58 -13.62
C GLU A 16 5.12 -12.39 -13.66
N PRO A 17 3.95 -11.74 -13.66
CA PRO A 17 2.67 -12.41 -13.91
C PRO A 17 2.65 -13.15 -15.24
N SER A 18 1.88 -14.24 -15.32
CA SER A 18 1.87 -15.15 -16.47
C SER A 18 1.56 -14.46 -17.81
N TRP A 19 0.66 -13.47 -17.83
CA TRP A 19 0.32 -12.72 -19.05
C TRP A 19 1.47 -11.85 -19.58
N TYR A 20 2.47 -11.51 -18.75
CA TYR A 20 3.68 -10.81 -19.20
C TYR A 20 4.58 -11.71 -20.07
N PHE A 21 4.37 -13.03 -20.03
CA PHE A 21 5.09 -13.99 -20.88
C PHE A 21 4.37 -14.26 -22.22
N GLY A 22 3.27 -13.56 -22.48
CA GLY A 22 2.44 -13.76 -23.68
C GLY A 22 1.39 -14.85 -23.54
N ASN A 23 1.14 -15.34 -22.32
CA ASN A 23 0.09 -16.32 -22.07
C ASN A 23 -1.30 -15.71 -22.33
N PRO A 24 -2.27 -16.50 -22.82
CA PRO A 24 -3.64 -16.04 -23.01
C PRO A 24 -4.28 -15.56 -21.71
N THR A 25 -5.12 -14.53 -21.81
CA THR A 25 -5.82 -13.95 -20.67
C THR A 25 -7.11 -13.28 -21.15
N PRO A 26 -8.23 -13.40 -20.41
CA PRO A 26 -9.46 -12.69 -20.73
C PRO A 26 -9.51 -11.26 -20.14
N TYR A 27 -8.53 -10.89 -19.29
CA TYR A 27 -8.59 -9.68 -18.47
C TYR A 27 -7.87 -8.48 -19.08
N TYR A 28 -6.78 -8.71 -19.81
CA TYR A 28 -5.88 -7.67 -20.26
C TYR A 28 -6.02 -7.38 -21.76
N ASN A 29 -5.80 -6.13 -22.14
CA ASN A 29 -5.92 -5.62 -23.51
C ASN A 29 -4.76 -4.66 -23.83
N GLU A 30 -4.75 -4.05 -25.02
CA GLU A 30 -3.67 -3.17 -25.45
C GLU A 30 -3.50 -1.90 -24.59
N ASN A 31 -4.59 -1.36 -24.03
CA ASN A 31 -4.53 -0.21 -23.12
C ASN A 31 -3.83 -0.61 -21.81
N HIS A 32 -4.14 -1.79 -21.27
CA HIS A 32 -3.45 -2.35 -20.10
C HIS A 32 -1.95 -2.54 -20.33
N VAL A 33 -1.56 -2.98 -21.53
CA VAL A 33 -0.14 -3.16 -21.90
C VAL A 33 0.59 -1.83 -21.97
N ALA A 34 -0.02 -0.82 -22.61
CA ALA A 34 0.55 0.52 -22.69
C ALA A 34 0.69 1.15 -21.31
N TRP A 35 -0.32 0.95 -20.44
CA TRP A 35 -0.29 1.44 -19.06
C TRP A 35 0.84 0.80 -18.26
N ARG A 36 0.95 -0.54 -18.28
CA ARG A 36 2.06 -1.29 -17.67
C ARG A 36 3.42 -0.74 -18.10
N ALA A 37 3.62 -0.57 -19.41
CA ALA A 37 4.88 -0.07 -19.95
C ALA A 37 5.22 1.33 -19.43
N LYS A 38 4.24 2.25 -19.41
CA LYS A 38 4.40 3.60 -18.88
C LYS A 38 4.81 3.58 -17.39
N VAL A 39 4.13 2.80 -16.55
CA VAL A 39 4.44 2.74 -15.12
C VAL A 39 5.82 2.11 -14.89
N ARG A 40 6.15 0.99 -15.56
CA ARG A 40 7.47 0.32 -15.46
C ARG A 40 8.61 1.26 -15.84
N GLU A 41 8.46 2.03 -16.91
CA GLU A 41 9.48 2.98 -17.38
C GLU A 41 9.79 4.01 -16.29
N TRP A 42 8.74 4.64 -15.75
CA TRP A 42 8.90 5.64 -14.70
C TRP A 42 9.51 5.04 -13.43
N VAL A 43 9.03 3.88 -12.97
CA VAL A 43 9.56 3.19 -11.79
C VAL A 43 11.03 2.79 -11.96
N SER A 44 11.41 2.33 -13.15
CA SER A 44 12.78 1.91 -13.46
C SER A 44 13.76 3.09 -13.48
N LYS A 45 13.26 4.31 -13.75
CA LYS A 45 14.06 5.54 -13.79
C LYS A 45 14.09 6.28 -12.45
N GLU A 46 12.93 6.47 -11.82
CA GLU A 46 12.75 7.40 -10.71
C GLU A 46 12.76 6.72 -9.33
N ILE A 47 12.58 5.40 -9.25
CA ILE A 47 12.52 4.66 -7.96
C ILE A 47 13.64 3.63 -7.86
N LYS A 48 13.65 2.66 -8.75
CA LYS A 48 14.48 1.44 -8.62
C LYS A 48 15.98 1.71 -8.42
N PRO A 49 16.61 2.70 -9.10
CA PRO A 49 18.02 3.00 -8.91
C PRO A 49 18.37 3.53 -7.51
N TYR A 50 17.40 4.09 -6.79
CA TYR A 50 17.60 4.76 -5.51
C TYR A 50 17.14 3.94 -4.31
N ALA A 51 16.47 2.80 -4.55
CA ALA A 51 15.84 1.99 -3.51
C ALA A 51 16.79 1.65 -2.35
N HIS A 52 18.01 1.21 -2.66
CA HIS A 52 19.01 0.88 -1.63
C HIS A 52 19.43 2.11 -0.83
N THR A 53 19.78 3.19 -1.53
CA THR A 53 20.29 4.42 -0.92
C THR A 53 19.26 5.04 0.01
N TRP A 54 17.99 5.08 -0.40
CA TRP A 54 16.91 5.60 0.45
C TRP A 54 16.63 4.72 1.66
N ASP A 55 16.69 3.40 1.51
CA ASP A 55 16.51 2.48 2.63
C ASP A 55 17.63 2.70 3.66
N GLU A 56 18.90 2.66 3.26
CA GLU A 56 20.06 2.86 4.15
C GLU A 56 20.12 4.26 4.77
N ALA A 57 19.68 5.30 4.06
CA ALA A 57 19.57 6.65 4.61
C ALA A 57 18.36 6.82 5.55
N HIS A 58 17.48 5.83 5.63
CA HIS A 58 16.18 5.90 6.30
C HIS A 58 15.32 7.07 5.81
N GLU A 59 15.53 7.54 4.58
CA GLU A 59 14.89 8.75 4.05
C GLU A 59 14.82 8.72 2.52
N ALA A 60 13.70 9.20 1.98
CA ALA A 60 13.48 9.41 0.56
C ALA A 60 12.93 10.82 0.32
N PRO A 61 13.16 11.42 -0.86
CA PRO A 61 12.67 12.76 -1.18
C PRO A 61 11.17 12.74 -1.54
N ILE A 62 10.31 12.42 -0.56
CA ILE A 62 8.88 12.12 -0.78
C ILE A 62 8.13 13.27 -1.47
N ALA A 63 8.36 14.52 -1.09
CA ALA A 63 7.69 15.66 -1.72
C ALA A 63 8.07 15.81 -3.20
N GLU A 64 9.35 15.65 -3.54
CA GLU A 64 9.82 15.67 -4.92
C GLU A 64 9.25 14.50 -5.72
N LEU A 65 9.24 13.30 -5.14
CA LEU A 65 8.67 12.10 -5.78
C LEU A 65 7.17 12.27 -6.05
N ARG A 66 6.40 12.81 -5.10
CA ARG A 66 4.97 13.14 -5.29
C ARG A 66 4.80 14.09 -6.48
N LYS A 67 5.59 15.17 -6.53
CA LYS A 67 5.49 16.13 -7.64
C LYS A 67 5.86 15.52 -8.99
N LYS A 68 6.95 14.74 -9.06
CA LYS A 68 7.36 14.02 -10.27
C LYS A 68 6.30 13.02 -10.73
N ALA A 69 5.71 12.28 -9.80
CA ALA A 69 4.66 11.31 -10.07
C ALA A 69 3.38 11.99 -10.59
N ALA A 70 2.99 13.13 -10.00
CA ALA A 70 1.85 13.92 -10.47
C ALA A 70 2.09 14.43 -11.91
N ASN A 71 3.26 14.99 -12.18
CA ASN A 71 3.63 15.47 -13.52
C ASN A 71 3.69 14.33 -14.57
N ALA A 72 4.04 13.11 -14.16
CA ALA A 72 4.00 11.93 -15.03
C ALA A 72 2.59 11.35 -15.22
N GLY A 73 1.60 11.86 -14.48
CA GLY A 73 0.23 11.36 -14.44
C GLY A 73 0.12 9.98 -13.81
N LEU A 74 0.86 9.77 -12.70
CA LEU A 74 0.95 8.49 -11.98
C LEU A 74 0.59 8.59 -10.50
N LEU A 75 0.46 9.78 -9.91
CA LEU A 75 0.18 9.93 -8.48
C LEU A 75 -1.27 9.53 -8.12
N CYS A 76 -2.24 10.14 -8.80
CA CYS A 76 -3.68 9.90 -8.62
C CYS A 76 -4.38 9.69 -9.98
N PRO A 77 -4.04 8.64 -10.75
CA PRO A 77 -4.60 8.42 -12.08
C PRO A 77 -6.13 8.15 -12.06
N TYR A 78 -6.67 7.76 -10.90
CA TYR A 78 -8.09 7.51 -10.68
C TYR A 78 -8.91 8.77 -10.37
N ALA A 79 -8.26 9.91 -10.11
CA ALA A 79 -8.96 11.13 -9.70
C ALA A 79 -9.65 11.83 -10.89
N PRO A 80 -10.66 12.68 -10.64
CA PRO A 80 -11.30 13.48 -11.68
C PRO A 80 -10.31 14.43 -12.38
N VAL A 81 -10.47 14.61 -13.69
CA VAL A 81 -9.55 15.41 -14.52
C VAL A 81 -9.56 16.89 -14.10
N GLU A 82 -10.72 17.41 -13.74
CA GLU A 82 -10.93 18.78 -13.27
C GLU A 82 -10.17 19.09 -11.98
N MET A 83 -9.85 18.07 -11.17
CA MET A 83 -9.04 18.19 -9.95
C MET A 83 -7.54 17.92 -10.19
N GLY A 84 -7.13 17.66 -11.44
CA GLY A 84 -5.76 17.32 -11.81
C GLY A 84 -5.49 15.82 -11.97
N GLY A 85 -6.53 14.99 -11.96
CA GLY A 85 -6.43 13.56 -12.24
C GLY A 85 -5.99 13.28 -13.67
N THR A 86 -5.37 12.12 -13.88
CA THR A 86 -4.71 11.74 -15.14
C THR A 86 -5.03 10.30 -15.55
N PRO A 87 -6.32 9.97 -15.79
CA PRO A 87 -6.70 8.62 -16.17
C PRO A 87 -6.00 8.19 -17.47
N PRO A 88 -5.59 6.92 -17.57
CA PRO A 88 -4.96 6.42 -18.78
C PRO A 88 -5.95 6.40 -19.95
N LYS A 89 -5.38 6.32 -21.17
CA LYS A 89 -6.17 6.14 -22.38
C LYS A 89 -7.02 4.87 -22.26
N GLY A 90 -8.31 4.98 -22.57
CA GLY A 90 -9.28 3.90 -22.40
C GLY A 90 -10.00 3.91 -21.05
N GLY A 91 -9.67 4.84 -20.15
CA GLY A 91 -10.32 4.99 -18.85
C GLY A 91 -9.58 4.26 -17.72
N TRP A 92 -10.09 4.41 -16.50
CA TRP A 92 -9.57 3.76 -15.31
C TRP A 92 -10.50 2.62 -14.89
N ASP A 93 -9.99 1.38 -14.93
CA ASP A 93 -10.70 0.19 -14.48
C ASP A 93 -9.92 -0.58 -13.39
N ALA A 94 -10.48 -1.71 -12.94
CA ALA A 94 -9.89 -2.49 -11.85
C ALA A 94 -8.55 -3.13 -12.23
N PHE A 95 -8.31 -3.41 -13.52
CA PHE A 95 -7.05 -3.99 -14.00
C PHE A 95 -5.99 -2.92 -14.24
N MET A 96 -6.36 -1.70 -14.64
CA MET A 96 -5.48 -0.53 -14.61
C MET A 96 -4.94 -0.25 -13.20
N ASN A 97 -5.82 -0.33 -12.19
CA ASN A 97 -5.42 -0.21 -10.79
C ASN A 97 -4.48 -1.35 -10.37
N LEU A 98 -4.81 -2.60 -10.68
CA LEU A 98 -3.96 -3.75 -10.38
C LEU A 98 -2.55 -3.59 -10.97
N ILE A 99 -2.46 -3.21 -12.24
CA ILE A 99 -1.19 -2.97 -12.94
C ILE A 99 -0.41 -1.83 -12.29
N TRP A 100 -1.08 -0.73 -11.96
CA TRP A 100 -0.43 0.43 -11.35
C TRP A 100 0.18 0.08 -9.99
N LEU A 101 -0.57 -0.61 -9.13
CA LEU A 101 -0.10 -1.09 -7.82
C LEU A 101 1.09 -2.05 -7.96
N ASP A 102 1.00 -2.99 -8.90
CA ASP A 102 2.00 -4.04 -9.12
C ASP A 102 3.31 -3.46 -9.67
N GLU A 103 3.22 -2.56 -10.64
CA GLU A 103 4.37 -1.91 -11.24
C GLU A 103 5.06 -0.93 -10.29
N LEU A 104 4.31 -0.15 -9.50
CA LEU A 104 4.90 0.69 -8.44
C LEU A 104 5.65 -0.15 -7.41
N SER A 105 5.07 -1.28 -6.99
CA SER A 105 5.68 -2.21 -6.03
C SER A 105 6.95 -2.87 -6.57
N ASN A 106 7.12 -2.97 -7.90
CA ASN A 106 8.30 -3.53 -8.54
C ASN A 106 9.57 -2.65 -8.39
N GLY A 107 9.42 -1.41 -7.91
CA GLY A 107 10.54 -0.52 -7.64
C GLY A 107 11.49 -0.99 -6.53
N GLY A 108 11.03 -1.88 -5.64
CA GLY A 108 11.85 -2.46 -4.58
C GLY A 108 12.22 -1.49 -3.45
N ALA A 109 11.51 -0.36 -3.34
CA ALA A 109 11.66 0.67 -2.31
C ALA A 109 10.36 0.82 -1.50
N GLY A 110 10.04 -0.19 -0.67
CA GLY A 110 8.72 -0.31 -0.02
C GLY A 110 8.28 0.95 0.71
N GLY A 111 9.12 1.48 1.60
CA GLY A 111 8.82 2.71 2.35
C GLY A 111 8.54 3.93 1.47
N ALA A 112 9.44 4.22 0.52
CA ALA A 112 9.29 5.35 -0.40
C ALA A 112 8.05 5.23 -1.31
N VAL A 113 7.77 4.04 -1.85
CA VAL A 113 6.57 3.78 -2.68
C VAL A 113 5.30 3.98 -1.87
N VAL A 114 5.24 3.40 -0.66
CA VAL A 114 4.07 3.51 0.21
C VAL A 114 3.79 4.98 0.57
N CYS A 115 4.82 5.73 1.00
CA CYS A 115 4.68 7.14 1.35
C CYS A 115 4.28 8.04 0.18
N THR A 116 4.77 7.74 -1.02
CA THR A 116 4.52 8.58 -2.19
C THR A 116 3.13 8.31 -2.76
N PHE A 117 2.75 7.04 -2.91
CA PHE A 117 1.57 6.63 -3.67
C PHE A 117 0.47 6.05 -2.79
N PHE A 118 0.79 5.00 -2.03
CA PHE A 118 -0.25 4.17 -1.42
C PHE A 118 -0.94 4.85 -0.24
N ILE A 119 -0.22 5.61 0.57
CA ILE A 119 -0.85 6.39 1.64
C ILE A 119 -1.79 7.45 1.05
N THR A 120 -1.43 8.08 -0.07
CA THR A 120 -2.34 8.98 -0.80
C THR A 120 -3.59 8.24 -1.25
N GLN A 121 -3.46 7.06 -1.86
CA GLN A 121 -4.59 6.24 -2.29
C GLN A 121 -5.47 5.75 -1.13
N MET A 122 -4.89 5.50 0.04
CA MET A 122 -5.63 5.08 1.23
C MET A 122 -6.37 6.27 1.88
N SER A 123 -5.76 7.45 1.89
CA SER A 123 -6.25 8.59 2.68
C SER A 123 -7.19 9.49 1.89
N LEU A 124 -6.85 9.79 0.63
CA LEU A 124 -7.55 10.75 -0.22
C LEU A 124 -9.02 10.38 -0.54
N PRO A 125 -9.40 9.10 -0.73
CA PRO A 125 -10.79 8.75 -1.06
C PRO A 125 -11.82 9.22 -0.04
N HIS A 126 -11.48 9.30 1.25
CA HIS A 126 -12.38 9.81 2.28
C HIS A 126 -12.86 11.23 1.94
N THR A 127 -11.91 12.11 1.63
CA THR A 127 -12.17 13.51 1.26
C THR A 127 -12.82 13.63 -0.11
N LEU A 128 -12.38 12.83 -1.09
CA LEU A 128 -12.93 12.89 -2.44
C LEU A 128 -14.39 12.44 -2.51
N ILE A 129 -14.76 11.40 -1.77
CA ILE A 129 -16.09 10.79 -1.82
C ILE A 129 -17.05 11.53 -0.88
N PHE A 130 -16.61 11.82 0.35
CA PHE A 130 -17.50 12.29 1.42
C PHE A 130 -17.24 13.74 1.87
N GLY A 131 -16.13 14.35 1.43
CA GLY A 131 -15.79 15.73 1.78
C GLY A 131 -16.72 16.76 1.15
N SER A 132 -16.82 17.92 1.78
CA SER A 132 -17.47 19.10 1.20
C SER A 132 -16.68 19.59 -0.03
N GLU A 133 -17.33 20.41 -0.87
CA GLU A 133 -16.65 21.03 -2.03
C GLU A 133 -15.46 21.89 -1.61
N ASP A 134 -15.53 22.52 -0.43
CA ASP A 134 -14.42 23.27 0.15
C ASP A 134 -13.25 22.35 0.52
N LEU A 135 -13.51 21.20 1.17
CA LEU A 135 -12.46 20.22 1.46
C LEU A 135 -11.83 19.61 0.21
N LYS A 136 -12.64 19.32 -0.81
CA LYS A 136 -12.11 18.83 -2.10
C LYS A 136 -11.14 19.84 -2.71
N LYS A 137 -11.47 21.14 -2.70
CA LYS A 137 -10.62 22.21 -3.23
C LYS A 137 -9.37 22.46 -2.39
N ARG A 138 -9.50 22.59 -1.07
CA ARG A 138 -8.37 22.94 -0.18
C ARG A 138 -7.42 21.78 0.11
N VAL A 139 -7.94 20.55 0.10
CA VAL A 139 -7.19 19.35 0.52
C VAL A 139 -6.97 18.40 -0.65
N ALA A 140 -8.03 17.98 -1.34
CA ALA A 140 -7.90 16.93 -2.34
C ALA A 140 -7.16 17.38 -3.60
N GLU A 141 -7.47 18.57 -4.14
CA GLU A 141 -6.82 19.10 -5.34
C GLU A 141 -5.29 19.26 -5.18
N PRO A 142 -4.75 19.91 -4.12
CA PRO A 142 -3.30 20.01 -3.92
C PRO A 142 -2.63 18.65 -3.76
N VAL A 143 -3.30 17.68 -3.12
CA VAL A 143 -2.78 16.31 -2.98
C VAL A 143 -2.71 15.61 -4.34
N ILE A 144 -3.75 15.71 -5.17
CA ILE A 144 -3.78 15.14 -6.51
C ILE A 144 -2.67 15.71 -7.40
N ARG A 145 -2.40 17.01 -7.27
CA ARG A 145 -1.34 17.72 -8.01
C ARG A 145 0.07 17.48 -7.49
N GLY A 146 0.20 16.72 -6.40
CA GLY A 146 1.47 16.40 -5.74
C GLY A 146 2.07 17.54 -4.93
N ASP A 147 1.31 18.62 -4.69
CA ASP A 147 1.77 19.81 -3.97
C ASP A 147 1.63 19.64 -2.44
N ALA A 148 0.74 18.74 -2.00
CA ALA A 148 0.52 18.42 -0.59
C ALA A 148 0.60 16.90 -0.35
N GLY A 149 0.90 16.51 0.89
CA GLY A 149 0.84 15.12 1.35
C GLY A 149 -0.36 14.91 2.26
N ILE A 150 -1.01 13.74 2.18
CA ILE A 150 -2.07 13.34 3.11
C ILE A 150 -1.73 11.99 3.72
N CYS A 151 -2.01 11.82 5.00
CA CYS A 151 -1.87 10.53 5.70
C CYS A 151 -3.15 10.15 6.42
N ILE A 152 -3.41 8.85 6.51
CA ILE A 152 -4.52 8.29 7.30
C ILE A 152 -4.03 8.05 8.72
N THR A 153 -4.80 8.48 9.72
CA THR A 153 -4.40 8.38 11.13
C THR A 153 -5.48 7.74 11.98
N LEU A 154 -5.36 6.42 12.13
CA LEU A 154 -6.37 5.58 12.78
C LEU A 154 -5.86 5.05 14.13
N THR A 155 -4.80 4.24 14.06
CA THR A 155 -4.24 3.48 15.18
C THR A 155 -3.68 4.37 16.27
N GLU A 156 -3.85 3.93 17.51
CA GLU A 156 -3.39 4.62 18.71
C GLU A 156 -2.43 3.74 19.51
N PRO A 157 -1.60 4.30 20.41
CA PRO A 157 -0.66 3.51 21.22
C PRO A 157 -1.29 2.33 21.99
N GLN A 158 -2.54 2.46 22.40
CA GLN A 158 -3.32 1.51 23.20
C GLN A 158 -4.13 0.52 22.36
N GLY A 159 -4.28 0.73 21.05
CA GLY A 159 -5.12 -0.13 20.22
C GLY A 159 -5.03 0.16 18.71
N GLY A 160 -4.96 -0.92 17.92
CA GLY A 160 -4.97 -0.87 16.46
C GLY A 160 -6.12 -1.65 15.82
N SER A 161 -6.25 -2.94 16.14
CA SER A 161 -7.29 -3.80 15.56
C SER A 161 -8.72 -3.39 15.93
N ASP A 162 -8.92 -2.94 17.17
CA ASP A 162 -10.22 -2.47 17.67
C ASP A 162 -10.34 -0.95 17.58
N LEU A 163 -10.50 -0.45 16.35
CA LEU A 163 -10.64 0.99 16.09
C LEU A 163 -11.88 1.61 16.76
N ALA A 164 -12.88 0.80 17.14
CA ALA A 164 -14.08 1.29 17.81
C ALA A 164 -13.79 1.85 19.20
N GLN A 165 -12.68 1.43 19.82
CA GLN A 165 -12.25 1.81 21.17
C GLN A 165 -11.16 2.88 21.20
N LEU A 166 -10.90 3.57 20.08
CA LEU A 166 -9.95 4.68 20.07
C LEU A 166 -10.37 5.79 21.06
N THR A 167 -9.40 6.54 21.58
CA THR A 167 -9.61 7.55 22.61
C THR A 167 -9.15 8.94 22.22
N THR A 168 -8.58 9.17 21.04
CA THR A 168 -8.35 10.54 20.54
C THR A 168 -9.69 11.24 20.40
N THR A 169 -9.89 12.34 21.12
CA THR A 169 -11.15 13.09 21.17
C THR A 169 -11.11 14.30 20.27
N ALA A 170 -12.27 14.70 19.74
CA ALA A 170 -12.51 16.00 19.13
C ALA A 170 -13.78 16.60 19.73
N VAL A 171 -13.65 17.65 20.55
CA VAL A 171 -14.78 18.31 21.22
C VAL A 171 -15.10 19.60 20.49
N LEU A 172 -16.33 19.75 20.00
CA LEU A 172 -16.76 20.98 19.32
C LEU A 172 -16.81 22.13 20.33
N SER A 173 -16.30 23.29 19.95
CA SER A 173 -16.36 24.52 20.75
C SER A 173 -17.81 24.98 20.94
N ASP A 174 -18.06 25.71 22.03
CA ASP A 174 -19.41 26.19 22.37
C ASP A 174 -20.04 27.06 21.26
N ASP A 175 -19.22 27.77 20.49
CA ASP A 175 -19.64 28.60 19.35
C ASP A 175 -19.72 27.83 18.02
N GLY A 176 -19.39 26.53 18.01
CA GLY A 176 -19.43 25.66 16.83
C GLY A 176 -18.36 25.93 15.78
N SER A 177 -17.37 26.80 16.05
CA SER A 177 -16.38 27.22 15.06
C SER A 177 -15.24 26.22 14.83
N HIS A 178 -14.86 25.45 15.85
CA HIS A 178 -13.73 24.54 15.79
C HIS A 178 -13.88 23.35 16.75
N TYR A 179 -13.16 22.27 16.46
CA TYR A 179 -12.92 21.18 17.40
C TYR A 179 -11.62 21.42 18.16
N ILE A 180 -11.61 21.03 19.44
CA ILE A 180 -10.39 20.83 20.23
C ILE A 180 -10.04 19.35 20.18
N VAL A 181 -8.89 19.03 19.59
CA VAL A 181 -8.41 17.65 19.40
C VAL A 181 -7.31 17.32 20.40
N ASN A 182 -7.48 16.20 21.10
CA ASN A 182 -6.54 15.69 22.09
C ASN A 182 -6.33 14.18 21.91
N GLY A 183 -5.08 13.73 21.91
CA GLY A 183 -4.74 12.30 21.85
C GLY A 183 -3.44 12.00 21.11
N ALA A 184 -3.31 10.74 20.68
CA ALA A 184 -2.12 10.27 19.99
C ALA A 184 -2.44 9.18 18.98
N LYS A 185 -1.76 9.26 17.83
CA LYS A 185 -1.83 8.30 16.74
C LYS A 185 -0.45 7.68 16.50
N LYS A 186 -0.38 6.36 16.35
CA LYS A 186 0.87 5.61 16.23
C LYS A 186 0.91 4.80 14.95
N PHE A 187 2.11 4.62 14.42
CA PHE A 187 2.38 3.93 13.16
C PHE A 187 1.89 4.70 11.93
N ILE A 188 1.93 6.03 12.00
CA ILE A 188 1.49 6.88 10.89
C ILE A 188 2.60 6.97 9.86
N THR A 189 2.47 6.18 8.80
CA THR A 189 3.38 6.16 7.65
C THR A 189 3.29 7.48 6.88
N GLY A 190 4.44 8.07 6.55
CA GLY A 190 4.52 9.35 5.84
C GLY A 190 4.27 10.60 6.69
N GLY A 191 4.01 10.46 7.99
CA GLY A 191 3.56 11.55 8.84
C GLY A 191 4.52 12.74 8.94
N SER A 192 5.83 12.52 8.81
CA SER A 192 6.83 13.61 8.80
C SER A 192 6.83 14.44 7.52
N THR A 193 6.13 13.99 6.48
CA THR A 193 6.04 14.65 5.17
C THR A 193 4.59 14.98 4.80
N ALA A 194 3.67 14.82 5.75
CA ALA A 194 2.26 15.11 5.58
C ALA A 194 2.00 16.61 5.68
N THR A 195 1.10 17.10 4.84
CA THR A 195 0.46 18.41 5.00
C THR A 195 -0.86 18.26 5.76
N PHE A 196 -1.56 17.15 5.51
CA PHE A 196 -2.87 16.85 6.09
C PHE A 196 -2.90 15.47 6.73
N PHE A 197 -3.59 15.34 7.85
CA PHE A 197 -3.95 14.09 8.47
C PHE A 197 -5.46 13.86 8.37
N SER A 198 -5.88 12.81 7.67
CA SER A 198 -7.25 12.29 7.73
C SER A 198 -7.38 11.44 8.98
N THR A 199 -7.92 12.04 10.04
CA THR A 199 -7.83 11.54 11.41
C THR A 199 -9.16 11.01 11.91
N LEU A 200 -9.17 9.75 12.35
CA LEU A 200 -10.33 9.18 13.01
C LEU A 200 -10.32 9.59 14.48
N VAL A 201 -11.33 10.35 14.89
CA VAL A 201 -11.47 10.95 16.22
C VAL A 201 -12.81 10.59 16.84
N ARG A 202 -12.87 10.64 18.16
CA ARG A 202 -14.10 10.45 18.93
C ARG A 202 -14.77 11.79 19.20
N THR A 203 -15.95 12.00 18.65
CA THR A 203 -16.77 13.19 18.91
C THR A 203 -17.93 12.92 19.88
N SER A 204 -18.24 11.63 20.15
CA SER A 204 -19.22 11.26 21.17
C SER A 204 -18.89 9.94 21.88
N GLY A 205 -19.60 9.64 22.96
CA GLY A 205 -19.39 8.44 23.78
C GLY A 205 -19.82 7.11 23.13
N SER A 206 -20.52 7.13 21.99
CA SER A 206 -20.92 5.89 21.30
C SER A 206 -19.71 5.20 20.65
N ALA A 207 -19.67 3.86 20.65
CA ALA A 207 -18.54 3.10 20.11
C ALA A 207 -18.27 3.42 18.63
N HIS A 208 -19.03 2.83 17.70
CA HIS A 208 -18.86 3.08 16.26
C HIS A 208 -19.47 4.40 15.81
N GLN A 209 -20.62 4.79 16.35
CA GLN A 209 -21.35 6.00 15.94
C GLN A 209 -20.81 7.28 16.62
N GLY A 210 -19.85 7.15 17.52
CA GLY A 210 -19.15 8.31 18.10
C GLY A 210 -17.85 8.65 17.41
N LEU A 211 -17.54 8.00 16.28
CA LEU A 211 -16.33 8.23 15.51
C LEU A 211 -16.60 9.10 14.29
N SER A 212 -15.73 10.08 14.09
CA SER A 212 -15.77 11.04 13.00
C SER A 212 -14.41 11.09 12.30
N LEU A 213 -14.39 11.47 11.02
CA LEU A 213 -13.15 11.74 10.28
C LEU A 213 -12.95 13.25 10.17
N LEU A 214 -11.76 13.70 10.52
CA LEU A 214 -11.40 15.12 10.56
C LEU A 214 -10.09 15.33 9.81
N ILE A 215 -10.04 16.32 8.92
CA ILE A 215 -8.77 16.79 8.35
C ILE A 215 -8.06 17.68 9.38
N ILE A 216 -6.84 17.31 9.75
CA ILE A 216 -5.99 18.09 10.64
C ILE A 216 -4.74 18.51 9.87
N GLU A 217 -4.51 19.81 9.71
CA GLU A 217 -3.29 20.34 9.11
C GLU A 217 -2.09 20.07 10.02
N ALA A 218 -0.98 19.60 9.44
CA ALA A 218 0.17 19.11 10.18
C ALA A 218 0.97 20.20 10.91
N ASP A 219 0.79 21.46 10.52
CA ASP A 219 1.48 22.63 11.06
C ASP A 219 0.67 23.38 12.13
N LEU A 220 -0.52 22.89 12.49
CA LEU A 220 -1.32 23.51 13.55
C LEU A 220 -0.58 23.46 14.90
N PRO A 221 -0.67 24.53 15.72
CA PRO A 221 -0.17 24.50 17.09
C PRO A 221 -0.76 23.31 17.88
N GLY A 222 0.11 22.63 18.63
CA GLY A 222 -0.25 21.43 19.41
C GLY A 222 -0.10 20.11 18.65
N VAL A 223 0.15 20.14 17.34
CA VAL A 223 0.53 18.94 16.56
C VAL A 223 2.03 18.68 16.73
N THR A 224 2.40 17.50 17.19
CA THR A 224 3.80 17.05 17.23
C THR A 224 3.96 15.73 16.50
N VAL A 225 4.96 15.65 15.63
CA VAL A 225 5.28 14.45 14.85
C VAL A 225 6.67 13.96 15.23
N ARG A 226 6.76 12.70 15.65
CA ARG A 226 8.03 12.05 16.01
C ARG A 226 8.21 10.77 15.22
N LYS A 227 9.33 10.63 14.51
CA LYS A 227 9.69 9.42 13.79
C LYS A 227 9.93 8.24 14.75
N LEU A 228 9.54 7.05 14.30
CA LEU A 228 9.72 5.78 15.00
C LEU A 228 10.69 4.89 14.21
N ASP A 229 11.62 4.26 14.91
CA ASP A 229 12.53 3.30 14.32
C ASP A 229 11.82 1.94 14.12
N ALA A 230 11.49 1.64 12.86
CA ALA A 230 10.83 0.41 12.46
C ALA A 230 11.85 -0.63 11.93
N THR A 231 11.46 -1.90 11.91
CA THR A 231 12.34 -2.98 11.43
C THR A 231 12.52 -2.97 9.90
N GLY A 232 11.56 -2.42 9.16
CA GLY A 232 11.58 -2.26 7.71
C GLY A 232 10.81 -1.00 7.29
N TRP A 233 10.68 -0.76 5.98
CA TRP A 233 10.17 0.51 5.44
C TRP A 233 10.89 1.72 6.05
N TRP A 234 12.22 1.68 6.12
CA TRP A 234 13.00 2.73 6.77
C TRP A 234 12.80 4.11 6.12
N SER A 235 12.68 4.14 4.80
CA SER A 235 12.32 5.33 4.02
C SER A 235 10.83 5.72 4.12
N GLY A 236 10.01 4.94 4.83
CA GLY A 236 8.56 5.10 4.95
C GLY A 236 8.10 6.04 6.06
N ASN A 237 9.02 6.68 6.80
CA ASN A 237 8.71 7.73 7.76
C ASN A 237 7.53 7.39 8.70
N THR A 238 7.57 6.21 9.33
CA THR A 238 6.59 5.81 10.33
C THR A 238 6.71 6.70 11.57
N THR A 239 5.60 7.26 12.04
CA THR A 239 5.61 8.27 13.10
C THR A 239 4.61 7.99 14.23
N LEU A 240 4.88 8.61 15.37
CA LEU A 240 3.91 8.94 16.41
C LEU A 240 3.49 10.40 16.18
N VAL A 241 2.19 10.64 16.08
CA VAL A 241 1.58 11.97 15.98
C VAL A 241 0.80 12.22 17.27
N THR A 242 1.06 13.33 17.95
CA THR A 242 0.32 13.73 19.16
C THR A 242 -0.41 15.04 18.92
N PHE A 243 -1.58 15.15 19.52
CA PHE A 243 -2.45 16.31 19.48
C PHE A 243 -2.67 16.79 20.92
N ASP A 244 -2.27 18.03 21.21
CA ASP A 244 -2.43 18.71 22.50
C ASP A 244 -3.19 20.02 22.28
N ASP A 245 -4.46 20.05 22.69
CA ASP A 245 -5.40 21.16 22.50
C ASP A 245 -5.40 21.77 21.08
N VAL A 246 -5.32 20.91 20.06
CA VAL A 246 -5.24 21.36 18.66
C VAL A 246 -6.59 21.91 18.21
N LYS A 247 -6.61 23.18 17.78
CA LYS A 247 -7.80 23.85 17.26
C LYS A 247 -7.96 23.57 15.77
N VAL A 248 -8.92 22.74 15.42
CA VAL A 248 -9.21 22.34 14.03
C VAL A 248 -10.56 22.91 13.62
N ARG A 249 -10.65 23.59 12.48
CA ARG A 249 -11.91 24.21 12.02
C ARG A 249 -13.03 23.17 11.93
N ALA A 250 -14.25 23.56 12.29
CA ALA A 250 -15.40 22.63 12.25
C ALA A 250 -15.70 22.14 10.82
N ASP A 251 -15.40 22.96 9.81
CA ASP A 251 -15.55 22.62 8.39
C ASP A 251 -14.48 21.66 7.83
N ASN A 252 -13.51 21.26 8.66
CA ASN A 252 -12.59 20.16 8.33
C ASN A 252 -13.18 18.77 8.62
N LEU A 253 -14.41 18.69 9.16
CA LEU A 253 -15.15 17.44 9.30
C LEU A 253 -15.44 16.85 7.92
N ILE A 254 -15.03 15.60 7.70
CA ILE A 254 -15.38 14.86 6.49
C ILE A 254 -16.76 14.24 6.67
N GLY A 255 -17.69 14.57 5.78
CA GLY A 255 -19.05 14.04 5.83
C GLY A 255 -19.82 14.53 7.06
N GLN A 256 -20.54 13.61 7.71
CA GLN A 256 -21.33 13.90 8.91
C GLN A 256 -20.65 13.35 10.16
N GLU A 257 -20.88 14.02 11.29
CA GLU A 257 -20.41 13.58 12.58
C GLU A 257 -20.96 12.19 12.92
N GLY A 258 -20.12 11.32 13.50
CA GLY A 258 -20.49 9.94 13.87
C GLY A 258 -20.48 8.94 12.71
N MET A 259 -20.25 9.38 11.48
CA MET A 259 -20.19 8.51 10.29
C MET A 259 -18.77 8.04 9.95
N GLY A 260 -17.76 8.44 10.73
CA GLY A 260 -16.34 8.21 10.44
C GLY A 260 -15.97 6.73 10.29
N PHE A 261 -16.51 5.86 11.15
CA PHE A 261 -16.26 4.42 11.05
C PHE A 261 -16.81 3.81 9.75
N MET A 262 -18.01 4.21 9.34
CA MET A 262 -18.64 3.73 8.10
C MET A 262 -17.86 4.18 6.87
N MET A 263 -17.48 5.46 6.81
CA MET A 263 -16.73 6.02 5.69
C MET A 263 -15.35 5.34 5.55
N MET A 264 -14.64 5.15 6.67
CA MET A 264 -13.38 4.43 6.71
C MET A 264 -13.55 2.97 6.23
N ALA A 265 -14.54 2.24 6.77
CA ALA A 265 -14.78 0.85 6.39
C ALA A 265 -15.11 0.68 4.91
N THR A 266 -15.78 1.67 4.30
CA THR A 266 -16.14 1.67 2.88
C THR A 266 -14.90 1.70 1.97
N VAL A 267 -13.86 2.44 2.35
CA VAL A 267 -12.65 2.58 1.52
C VAL A 267 -11.55 1.57 1.86
N MET A 268 -11.60 0.94 3.03
CA MET A 268 -10.57 -0.01 3.51
C MET A 268 -10.39 -1.26 2.63
N ASN A 269 -11.38 -1.61 1.79
CA ASN A 269 -11.20 -2.66 0.79
C ASN A 269 -10.13 -2.30 -0.26
N GLY A 270 -10.02 -1.02 -0.63
CA GLY A 270 -8.96 -0.54 -1.51
C GLY A 270 -7.57 -0.69 -0.88
N GLU A 271 -7.45 -0.34 0.41
CA GLU A 271 -6.21 -0.55 1.19
C GLU A 271 -5.78 -2.02 1.21
N ARG A 272 -6.72 -2.95 1.41
CA ARG A 272 -6.40 -4.38 1.39
C ARG A 272 -5.86 -4.82 0.04
N LEU A 273 -6.42 -4.33 -1.06
CA LEU A 273 -5.93 -4.65 -2.40
C LEU A 273 -4.47 -4.19 -2.60
N ILE A 274 -4.11 -3.00 -2.11
CA ILE A 274 -2.72 -2.52 -2.08
C ILE A 274 -1.81 -3.53 -1.36
N GLY A 275 -2.23 -3.99 -0.18
CA GLY A 275 -1.49 -4.99 0.61
C GLY A 275 -1.30 -6.32 -0.11
N ILE A 276 -2.34 -6.84 -0.78
CA ILE A 276 -2.27 -8.09 -1.56
C ILE A 276 -1.26 -7.94 -2.70
N VAL A 277 -1.35 -6.85 -3.47
CA VAL A 277 -0.48 -6.62 -4.63
C VAL A 277 0.97 -6.41 -4.19
N GLY A 278 1.21 -5.58 -3.18
CA GLY A 278 2.55 -5.35 -2.64
C GLY A 278 3.21 -6.63 -2.14
N ALA A 279 2.47 -7.46 -1.39
CA ALA A 279 2.97 -8.73 -0.90
C ALA A 279 3.26 -9.73 -2.03
N SER A 280 2.37 -9.82 -3.02
CA SER A 280 2.57 -10.67 -4.21
C SER A 280 3.82 -10.27 -4.99
N ARG A 281 4.00 -8.96 -5.24
CA ARG A 281 5.16 -8.43 -5.97
C ARG A 281 6.47 -8.63 -5.19
N ALA A 282 6.46 -8.43 -3.88
CA ALA A 282 7.62 -8.71 -3.03
C ALA A 282 7.98 -10.21 -3.02
N ALA A 283 6.98 -11.10 -2.96
CA ALA A 283 7.20 -12.54 -3.06
C ALA A 283 7.80 -12.96 -4.43
N ARG A 284 7.33 -12.34 -5.53
CA ARG A 284 7.92 -12.50 -6.87
C ARG A 284 9.37 -12.04 -6.93
N ALA A 285 9.70 -10.91 -6.31
CA ALA A 285 11.07 -10.42 -6.24
C ALA A 285 11.98 -11.40 -5.49
N CYS A 286 11.55 -11.93 -4.35
CA CYS A 286 12.27 -12.98 -3.63
C CYS A 286 12.51 -14.23 -4.49
N LEU A 287 11.48 -14.69 -5.21
CA LEU A 287 11.58 -15.81 -6.14
C LEU A 287 12.58 -15.55 -7.27
N ALA A 288 12.49 -14.37 -7.89
CA ALA A 288 13.38 -14.00 -8.99
C ALA A 288 14.85 -13.97 -8.55
N GLU A 289 15.15 -13.34 -7.41
CA GLU A 289 16.51 -13.29 -6.85
C GLU A 289 17.03 -14.68 -6.46
N ALA A 290 16.17 -15.52 -5.86
CA ALA A 290 16.52 -16.91 -5.55
C ALA A 290 16.90 -17.70 -6.81
N ILE A 291 16.14 -17.55 -7.91
CA ILE A 291 16.44 -18.23 -9.18
C ILE A 291 17.73 -17.69 -9.80
N LYS A 292 17.93 -16.36 -9.85
CA LYS A 292 19.17 -15.74 -10.36
C LYS A 292 20.38 -16.29 -9.61
N TYR A 293 20.34 -16.24 -8.29
CA TYR A 293 21.42 -16.72 -7.45
C TYR A 293 21.65 -18.22 -7.64
N ALA A 294 20.58 -19.03 -7.66
CA ALA A 294 20.69 -20.47 -7.78
C ALA A 294 21.28 -20.93 -9.11
N ARG A 295 21.05 -20.18 -10.20
CA ARG A 295 21.63 -20.44 -11.53
C ARG A 295 23.13 -20.11 -11.60
N GLN A 296 23.62 -19.21 -10.74
CA GLN A 296 25.01 -18.75 -10.78
C GLN A 296 25.89 -19.44 -9.73
N ARG A 297 25.40 -19.59 -8.50
CA ARG A 297 26.18 -20.12 -7.38
C ARG A 297 26.43 -21.62 -7.54
N LYS A 298 27.67 -22.05 -7.29
CA LYS A 298 28.06 -23.46 -7.27
C LYS A 298 28.42 -23.95 -5.87
N THR A 299 28.02 -25.18 -5.55
CA THR A 299 28.41 -25.93 -4.36
C THR A 299 28.53 -27.40 -4.73
N PHE A 300 29.51 -28.11 -4.14
CA PHE A 300 29.72 -29.53 -4.40
C PHE A 300 29.82 -29.86 -5.92
N GLY A 301 30.53 -29.00 -6.67
CA GLY A 301 30.77 -29.17 -8.11
C GLY A 301 29.59 -28.87 -9.05
N LYS A 302 28.40 -28.52 -8.54
CA LYS A 302 27.19 -28.23 -9.35
C LYS A 302 26.60 -26.87 -9.02
N ARG A 303 25.78 -26.30 -9.90
CA ARG A 303 25.03 -25.07 -9.56
C ARG A 303 23.97 -25.40 -8.51
N LEU A 304 23.58 -24.44 -7.69
CA LEU A 304 22.52 -24.65 -6.70
C LEU A 304 21.23 -25.15 -7.36
N ILE A 305 20.87 -24.60 -8.52
CA ILE A 305 19.68 -25.00 -9.28
C ILE A 305 19.71 -26.48 -9.75
N ASP A 306 20.89 -27.10 -9.82
CA ASP A 306 21.04 -28.50 -10.23
C ASP A 306 20.77 -29.48 -9.06
N HIS A 307 20.65 -28.99 -7.83
CA HIS A 307 20.23 -29.78 -6.67
C HIS A 307 18.70 -29.84 -6.55
N GLN A 308 18.14 -31.04 -6.42
CA GLN A 308 16.68 -31.25 -6.38
C GLN A 308 16.00 -30.45 -5.26
N VAL A 309 16.61 -30.43 -4.07
CA VAL A 309 16.08 -29.70 -2.90
C VAL A 309 15.90 -28.20 -3.17
N ILE A 310 16.79 -27.60 -3.96
CA ILE A 310 16.69 -26.18 -4.33
C ILE A 310 15.58 -25.95 -5.36
N ARG A 311 15.47 -26.84 -6.37
CA ARG A 311 14.37 -26.76 -7.34
C ARG A 311 13.00 -26.89 -6.68
N HIS A 312 12.85 -27.80 -5.72
CA HIS A 312 11.59 -27.96 -4.99
C HIS A 312 11.20 -26.69 -4.23
N LYS A 313 12.16 -26.05 -3.54
CA LYS A 313 11.92 -24.76 -2.86
C LYS A 313 11.42 -23.69 -3.84
N ILE A 314 12.10 -23.53 -4.96
CA ILE A 314 11.74 -22.56 -6.01
C ILE A 314 10.33 -22.83 -6.55
N ILE A 315 9.97 -24.08 -6.84
CA ILE A 315 8.64 -24.40 -7.36
C ILE A 315 7.55 -24.24 -6.30
N HIS A 316 7.83 -24.50 -5.01
CA HIS A 316 6.88 -24.20 -3.94
C HIS A 316 6.62 -22.69 -3.78
N MET A 317 7.65 -21.86 -3.94
CA MET A 317 7.51 -20.41 -3.99
C MET A 317 6.65 -19.98 -5.20
N ALA A 318 6.97 -20.50 -6.39
CA ALA A 318 6.22 -20.22 -7.62
C ALA A 318 4.74 -20.59 -7.48
N ARG A 319 4.42 -21.77 -6.94
CA ARG A 319 3.04 -22.22 -6.69
C ARG A 319 2.24 -21.21 -5.87
N LYS A 320 2.83 -20.66 -4.81
CA LYS A 320 2.17 -19.70 -3.92
C LYS A 320 1.94 -18.35 -4.62
N VAL A 321 2.97 -17.86 -5.29
CA VAL A 321 2.92 -16.60 -6.03
C VAL A 321 1.88 -16.62 -7.16
N GLU A 322 1.80 -17.72 -7.93
CA GLU A 322 0.79 -17.86 -8.99
C GLU A 322 -0.63 -18.01 -8.44
N ALA A 323 -0.80 -18.66 -7.27
CA ALA A 323 -2.09 -18.74 -6.60
C ALA A 323 -2.61 -17.34 -6.18
N VAL A 324 -1.73 -16.50 -5.63
CA VAL A 324 -2.06 -15.12 -5.27
C VAL A 324 -2.40 -14.27 -6.50
N GLN A 325 -1.68 -14.46 -7.62
CA GLN A 325 -2.00 -13.76 -8.88
C GLN A 325 -3.39 -14.10 -9.40
N ALA A 326 -3.76 -15.38 -9.41
CA ALA A 326 -5.11 -15.79 -9.81
C ALA A 326 -6.18 -15.17 -8.89
N PHE A 327 -5.90 -15.08 -7.58
CA PHE A 327 -6.80 -14.47 -6.63
C PHE A 327 -6.95 -12.96 -6.85
N LEU A 328 -5.87 -12.24 -7.15
CA LEU A 328 -5.89 -10.82 -7.51
C LEU A 328 -6.75 -10.56 -8.76
N GLU A 329 -6.57 -11.37 -9.80
CA GLU A 329 -7.35 -11.25 -11.03
C GLU A 329 -8.83 -11.54 -10.80
N GLN A 330 -9.15 -12.53 -9.94
CA GLN A 330 -10.52 -12.79 -9.51
C GLN A 330 -11.13 -11.59 -8.77
N ILE A 331 -10.42 -11.00 -7.80
CA ILE A 331 -10.90 -9.84 -7.05
C ILE A 331 -11.12 -8.65 -7.98
N SER A 332 -10.15 -8.33 -8.85
CA SER A 332 -10.28 -7.25 -9.83
C SER A 332 -11.45 -7.46 -10.79
N PHE A 333 -11.67 -8.70 -11.24
CA PHE A 333 -12.82 -9.03 -12.07
C PHE A 333 -14.14 -8.80 -11.35
N GLN A 334 -14.26 -9.19 -10.07
CA GLN A 334 -15.47 -8.96 -9.26
C GLN A 334 -15.73 -7.46 -9.06
N ILE A 335 -14.69 -6.68 -8.75
CA ILE A 335 -14.80 -5.21 -8.62
C ILE A 335 -15.31 -4.59 -9.92
N GLN A 336 -14.72 -4.97 -11.05
CA GLN A 336 -15.11 -4.43 -12.36
C GLN A 336 -16.56 -4.75 -12.75
N ASN A 337 -17.09 -5.88 -12.29
CA ASN A 337 -18.46 -6.30 -12.56
C ASN A 337 -19.45 -5.90 -11.46
N GLY A 338 -19.08 -4.97 -10.57
CA GLY A 338 -20.00 -4.35 -9.63
C GLY A 338 -20.34 -5.19 -8.40
N ALA A 339 -19.46 -6.11 -8.00
CA ALA A 339 -19.62 -6.85 -6.74
C ALA A 339 -19.72 -5.87 -5.55
N SER A 340 -20.54 -6.24 -4.57
CA SER A 340 -20.82 -5.39 -3.41
C SER A 340 -19.58 -5.19 -2.53
N VAL A 341 -19.58 -4.11 -1.75
CA VAL A 341 -18.55 -3.82 -0.72
C VAL A 341 -18.35 -5.02 0.22
N LYS A 342 -19.42 -5.75 0.51
CA LYS A 342 -19.38 -6.94 1.37
C LYS A 342 -18.66 -8.12 0.69
N GLU A 343 -19.03 -8.44 -0.55
CA GLU A 343 -18.42 -9.54 -1.31
C GLU A 343 -16.93 -9.30 -1.53
N ILE A 344 -16.57 -8.07 -1.91
CA ILE A 344 -15.18 -7.65 -2.03
C ILE A 344 -14.47 -7.68 -0.67
N GLY A 345 -15.16 -7.31 0.41
CA GLY A 345 -14.62 -7.33 1.77
C GLY A 345 -14.14 -8.72 2.20
N THR A 346 -14.95 -9.75 1.99
CA THR A 346 -14.56 -11.14 2.31
C THR A 346 -13.38 -11.59 1.45
N LEU A 347 -13.43 -11.38 0.13
CA LEU A 347 -12.36 -11.82 -0.77
C LEU A 347 -11.04 -11.08 -0.51
N ALA A 348 -11.09 -9.77 -0.23
CA ALA A 348 -9.92 -8.97 0.09
C ALA A 348 -9.29 -9.38 1.42
N ALA A 349 -10.10 -9.72 2.43
CA ALA A 349 -9.59 -10.24 3.71
C ALA A 349 -8.83 -11.56 3.51
N LEU A 350 -9.45 -12.53 2.82
CA LEU A 350 -8.82 -13.82 2.51
C LEU A 350 -7.58 -13.67 1.63
N GLY A 351 -7.66 -12.84 0.59
CA GLY A 351 -6.56 -12.57 -0.33
C GLY A 351 -5.36 -11.94 0.36
N LYS A 352 -5.59 -11.03 1.32
CA LYS A 352 -4.50 -10.40 2.09
C LYS A 352 -3.77 -11.43 2.95
N VAL A 353 -4.51 -12.31 3.62
CA VAL A 353 -3.91 -13.41 4.39
C VAL A 353 -3.07 -14.32 3.47
N GLU A 354 -3.64 -14.82 2.37
CA GLU A 354 -2.90 -15.71 1.46
C GLU A 354 -1.66 -15.03 0.87
N ALA A 355 -1.76 -13.77 0.45
CA ALA A 355 -0.63 -13.03 -0.12
C ALA A 355 0.49 -12.78 0.90
N THR A 356 0.15 -12.42 2.14
CA THR A 356 1.15 -12.15 3.17
C THR A 356 1.81 -13.44 3.69
N GLN A 357 1.07 -14.55 3.79
CA GLN A 357 1.65 -15.86 4.05
C GLN A 357 2.54 -16.36 2.90
N ALA A 358 2.16 -16.07 1.64
CA ALA A 358 3.00 -16.34 0.48
C ALA A 358 4.31 -15.53 0.53
N LEU A 359 4.24 -14.26 0.92
CA LEU A 359 5.40 -13.41 1.14
C LEU A 359 6.31 -13.96 2.26
N GLU A 360 5.77 -14.27 3.43
CA GLU A 360 6.52 -14.87 4.54
C GLU A 360 7.29 -16.13 4.10
N PHE A 361 6.59 -17.03 3.39
CA PHE A 361 7.21 -18.25 2.86
C PHE A 361 8.31 -17.94 1.84
N CYS A 362 8.05 -17.05 0.88
CA CYS A 362 9.00 -16.74 -0.18
C CYS A 362 10.22 -15.98 0.34
N ALA A 363 10.05 -15.03 1.26
CA ALA A 363 11.15 -14.32 1.89
C ALA A 363 12.07 -15.27 2.67
N ARG A 364 11.48 -16.20 3.44
CA ARG A 364 12.23 -17.23 4.17
C ARG A 364 13.00 -18.16 3.23
N GLU A 365 12.34 -18.70 2.21
CA GLU A 365 12.97 -19.65 1.28
C GLU A 365 14.01 -19.00 0.38
N ALA A 366 13.78 -17.77 -0.09
CA ALA A 366 14.78 -17.00 -0.81
C ALA A 366 16.01 -16.75 0.07
N SER A 367 15.81 -16.33 1.32
CA SER A 367 16.90 -16.14 2.28
C SER A 367 17.73 -17.42 2.44
N GLN A 368 17.06 -18.57 2.60
CA GLN A 368 17.73 -19.86 2.71
C GLN A 368 18.53 -20.24 1.45
N ILE A 369 18.02 -19.95 0.26
CA ILE A 369 18.71 -20.23 -1.02
C ILE A 369 19.93 -19.32 -1.21
N LEU A 370 19.83 -18.05 -0.80
CA LEU A 370 20.93 -17.09 -0.86
C LEU A 370 22.00 -17.34 0.22
N GLY A 371 21.64 -18.03 1.30
CA GLY A 371 22.52 -18.33 2.41
C GLY A 371 23.01 -17.06 3.10
N GLY A 372 24.29 -17.00 3.48
CA GLY A 372 24.85 -15.84 4.17
C GLY A 372 24.69 -14.49 3.44
N ASN A 373 24.45 -14.48 2.13
CA ASN A 373 24.20 -13.24 1.39
C ASN A 373 22.90 -12.55 1.80
N SER A 374 21.87 -13.27 2.25
CA SER A 374 20.61 -12.64 2.68
C SER A 374 20.67 -12.07 4.09
N PHE A 375 21.77 -12.31 4.81
CA PHE A 375 21.99 -11.78 6.17
C PHE A 375 22.68 -10.42 6.15
N VAL A 376 23.33 -10.06 5.05
CA VAL A 376 24.13 -8.83 4.93
C VAL A 376 23.38 -7.84 4.06
N ARG A 377 23.30 -6.58 4.53
CA ARG A 377 22.74 -5.46 3.76
C ARG A 377 23.62 -5.16 2.54
N GLY A 378 22.98 -4.79 1.42
CA GLY A 378 23.67 -4.53 0.16
C GLY A 378 24.10 -5.79 -0.60
N GLY A 379 24.85 -5.60 -1.67
CA GLY A 379 25.42 -6.70 -2.47
C GLY A 379 24.36 -7.62 -3.10
N LYS A 380 24.67 -8.92 -3.19
CA LYS A 380 23.85 -9.89 -3.95
C LYS A 380 22.54 -10.27 -3.26
N GLY A 381 22.42 -10.06 -1.95
CA GLY A 381 21.23 -10.43 -1.18
C GLY A 381 20.34 -9.25 -0.80
N GLU A 382 20.73 -8.02 -1.18
CA GLU A 382 20.09 -6.78 -0.76
C GLU A 382 18.55 -6.79 -0.87
N ILE A 383 18.00 -7.22 -2.01
CA ILE A 383 16.55 -7.23 -2.24
C ILE A 383 15.87 -8.21 -1.28
N VAL A 384 16.43 -9.41 -1.11
CA VAL A 384 15.85 -10.45 -0.25
C VAL A 384 15.97 -10.06 1.22
N GLU A 385 17.12 -9.53 1.62
CA GLU A 385 17.36 -9.02 2.97
C GLU A 385 16.37 -7.90 3.34
N ARG A 386 16.22 -6.90 2.46
CA ARG A 386 15.29 -5.80 2.67
C ARG A 386 13.86 -6.27 2.76
N ILE A 387 13.41 -7.10 1.80
CA ILE A 387 12.05 -7.64 1.84
C ILE A 387 11.82 -8.45 3.12
N ALA A 388 12.80 -9.24 3.58
CA ALA A 388 12.68 -10.03 4.81
C ALA A 388 12.43 -9.14 6.05
N ARG A 389 13.08 -7.97 6.13
CA ARG A 389 12.81 -6.95 7.16
C ARG A 389 11.41 -6.33 7.07
N GLU A 390 10.91 -6.17 5.85
CA GLU A 390 9.62 -5.53 5.54
C GLU A 390 8.41 -6.48 5.67
N VAL A 391 8.63 -7.79 5.81
CA VAL A 391 7.53 -8.77 5.95
C VAL A 391 6.56 -8.38 7.07
N ARG A 392 7.07 -8.00 8.25
CA ARG A 392 6.24 -7.82 9.45
C ARG A 392 5.23 -6.69 9.30
N VAL A 393 5.60 -5.59 8.64
CA VAL A 393 4.68 -4.47 8.43
C VAL A 393 3.55 -4.84 7.46
N GLN A 394 3.82 -5.69 6.46
CA GLN A 394 2.79 -6.15 5.53
C GLN A 394 1.82 -7.16 6.15
N VAL A 395 2.33 -8.07 7.00
CA VAL A 395 1.48 -9.09 7.63
C VAL A 395 0.60 -8.48 8.73
N VAL A 396 1.05 -7.43 9.43
CA VAL A 396 0.28 -6.78 10.51
C VAL A 396 -0.60 -5.62 10.02
N GLY A 397 -0.07 -4.78 9.12
CA GLY A 397 -0.78 -3.61 8.60
C GLY A 397 -2.01 -3.99 7.78
N GLY A 398 -2.98 -3.07 7.68
CA GLY A 398 -4.24 -3.28 6.94
C GLY A 398 -5.16 -4.35 7.53
N GLY A 399 -4.93 -4.72 8.81
CA GLY A 399 -5.61 -5.81 9.53
C GLY A 399 -4.70 -7.03 9.69
N SER A 400 -4.53 -7.53 10.93
CA SER A 400 -3.75 -8.75 11.16
C SER A 400 -4.45 -9.97 10.56
N GLU A 401 -3.72 -11.07 10.44
CA GLU A 401 -4.28 -12.34 9.95
C GLU A 401 -5.52 -12.75 10.75
N GLU A 402 -5.44 -12.71 12.08
CA GLU A 402 -6.52 -13.10 12.98
C GLU A 402 -7.76 -12.21 12.78
N VAL A 403 -7.56 -10.89 12.65
CA VAL A 403 -8.64 -9.93 12.43
C VAL A 403 -9.32 -10.15 11.09
N LEU A 404 -8.55 -10.45 10.05
CA LEU A 404 -9.08 -10.63 8.70
C LEU A 404 -9.77 -11.98 8.53
N ILE A 405 -9.27 -13.04 9.17
CA ILE A 405 -9.95 -14.33 9.22
C ILE A 405 -11.29 -14.21 9.97
N ASP A 406 -11.31 -13.55 11.13
CA ASP A 406 -12.55 -13.29 11.87
C ASP A 406 -13.53 -12.41 11.07
N LEU A 407 -13.03 -11.36 10.40
CA LEU A 407 -13.85 -10.54 9.51
C LEU A 407 -14.50 -11.38 8.40
N ALA A 408 -13.73 -12.24 7.74
CA ALA A 408 -14.22 -13.12 6.69
C ALA A 408 -15.27 -14.11 7.22
N ALA A 409 -15.08 -14.66 8.42
CA ALA A 409 -16.05 -15.53 9.09
C ALA A 409 -17.37 -14.78 9.36
N ARG A 410 -17.30 -13.60 9.99
CA ARG A 410 -18.47 -12.76 10.27
C ARG A 410 -19.22 -12.32 9.02
N MET A 411 -18.50 -11.88 7.98
CA MET A 411 -19.12 -11.50 6.70
C MET A 411 -19.79 -12.69 6.01
N SER A 412 -19.22 -13.88 6.16
CA SER A 412 -19.78 -15.14 5.65
C SER A 412 -20.91 -15.73 6.52
N LYS A 413 -21.19 -15.14 7.68
CA LYS A 413 -22.18 -15.63 8.67
C LYS A 413 -21.88 -17.04 9.20
N LEU A 414 -20.60 -17.33 9.46
CA LEU A 414 -20.15 -18.58 10.10
C LEU A 414 -20.13 -18.49 11.62
#